data_AF-A0A1C3H1Z0-F1
#
_entry.id   AF-A0A1C3H1Z0-F1
#
_cell.length_a   1.000
_cell.length_b   1.000
_cell.length_c   1.000
_cell.angle_alpha   90.00
_cell.angle_beta   90.00
_cell.angle_gamma   90.00
#
_symmetry.space_group_name_H-M   'P 1'
#
loop_
_entity.id
_entity.type
_entity.pdbx_description
1 polymer ?
#
loop_
_entity_poly.entity_id
_entity_poly.type
_entity_poly.pdbx_seq_one_letter_code
_entity_poly.pdbx_strand_id
1 'polypeptide(L)'
;MKRLPRRICLLGGLLRTLYYRRVDILGTPCRDRPTLYLLSHRNGAIDGFVYQKALGDTPSLISVQLLRGSLRLLFDGIPVVRGKDRARYGIPADAVAAPVAAAIAQLRAGGSLALYPEGTSDWGYRPLPYHSGMAVIVAKLLAAGADFVVQPAAAYYSKPDGFRSRVSLNMGAPFTPQGESVAELQDELAAALDAVSVNCADAAHFNQVQHAAWQAAQQGEDYGVAFLRAQRANHPANIGCRTLPCPVEGRSAPVAESPTIAKPPADLSPSPVGEGQGGGSKPPAPATPQTATFTYTMSAQVYVNRFAILALCLTCPLIVAGACLAARAADGRNNTSFFRILGGMAGALLQIPLWLAALYLAPLAGGLWLAAAVLTWRAYPESAPLPLPETP
;
A
#
# COMPACT_ATOMS: atom_id res chain seq x y z
N MET A 1 7.44 -15.65 -24.71
CA MET A 1 7.27 -14.73 -23.56
C MET A 1 7.39 -15.49 -22.24
N LYS A 2 8.03 -14.91 -21.23
CA LYS A 2 8.09 -15.46 -19.86
C LYS A 2 6.82 -15.11 -19.09
N ARG A 3 6.34 -16.04 -18.28
CA ARG A 3 5.26 -15.88 -17.29
C ARG A 3 5.72 -16.45 -15.95
N LEU A 4 5.22 -15.90 -14.86
CA LEU A 4 5.48 -16.45 -13.53
C LEU A 4 4.81 -17.82 -13.39
N PRO A 5 5.52 -18.83 -12.82
CA PRO A 5 4.93 -20.13 -12.57
C PRO A 5 3.75 -20.04 -11.59
N ARG A 6 2.71 -20.86 -11.80
CA ARG A 6 1.53 -20.91 -10.92
C ARG A 6 1.89 -21.06 -9.43
N ARG A 7 2.91 -21.86 -9.10
CA ARG A 7 3.39 -22.03 -7.71
C ARG A 7 3.82 -20.70 -7.07
N ILE A 8 4.46 -19.81 -7.84
CA ILE A 8 4.92 -18.50 -7.37
C ILE A 8 3.72 -17.58 -7.17
N CYS A 9 2.73 -17.64 -8.07
CA CYS A 9 1.50 -16.87 -7.94
C CYS A 9 0.65 -17.30 -6.74
N LEU A 10 0.54 -18.62 -6.51
CA LEU A 10 -0.19 -19.17 -5.37
C LEU A 10 0.51 -18.82 -4.06
N LEU A 11 1.83 -19.01 -3.98
CA LEU A 11 2.60 -18.69 -2.79
C LEU A 11 2.59 -17.18 -2.50
N GLY A 12 2.81 -16.34 -3.50
CA GLY A 12 2.68 -14.89 -3.37
C GLY A 12 1.28 -14.47 -2.90
N GLY A 13 0.24 -15.10 -3.44
CA GLY A 13 -1.14 -14.90 -3.00
C GLY A 13 -1.38 -15.29 -1.54
N LEU A 14 -0.84 -16.42 -1.10
CA LEU A 14 -0.91 -16.88 0.29
C LEU A 14 -0.17 -15.93 1.23
N LEU A 15 1.09 -15.60 0.92
CA LEU A 15 1.92 -14.72 1.77
C LEU A 15 1.31 -13.33 1.88
N ARG A 16 0.82 -12.77 0.78
CA ARG A 16 0.08 -11.50 0.77
C ARG A 16 -1.14 -11.55 1.69
N THR A 17 -1.92 -12.65 1.62
CA THR A 17 -3.14 -12.82 2.41
C THR A 17 -2.84 -12.97 3.89
N LEU A 18 -1.79 -13.71 4.26
CA LEU A 18 -1.39 -13.91 5.65
C LEU A 18 -0.78 -12.66 6.28
N TYR A 19 0.03 -11.93 5.51
CA TYR A 19 0.79 -10.79 6.02
C TYR A 19 0.01 -9.48 6.04
N TYR A 20 -0.66 -9.13 4.94
CA TYR A 20 -1.43 -7.90 4.84
C TYR A 20 -2.87 -8.12 5.28
N ARG A 21 -3.50 -7.08 5.85
CA ARG A 21 -4.93 -7.14 6.17
C ARG A 21 -5.77 -7.11 4.91
N ARG A 22 -5.38 -6.26 3.97
CA ARG A 22 -5.98 -6.15 2.63
C ARG A 22 -5.00 -5.51 1.66
N VAL A 23 -5.18 -5.85 0.39
CA VAL A 23 -4.48 -5.24 -0.74
C VAL A 23 -5.55 -4.89 -1.75
N ASP A 24 -5.92 -3.62 -1.83
CA ASP A 24 -6.98 -3.14 -2.70
C ASP A 24 -6.37 -2.68 -4.03
N ILE A 25 -7.09 -2.89 -5.14
CA ILE A 25 -6.65 -2.50 -6.48
C ILE A 25 -7.62 -1.46 -7.00
N LEU A 26 -7.09 -0.33 -7.41
CA LEU A 26 -7.84 0.77 -8.00
C LEU A 26 -7.38 0.99 -9.43
N GLY A 27 -8.36 1.14 -10.33
CA GLY A 27 -8.12 1.13 -11.76
C GLY A 27 -7.96 -0.30 -12.31
N THR A 28 -7.83 -0.40 -13.62
CA THR A 28 -7.81 -1.67 -14.34
C THR A 28 -6.45 -1.86 -15.01
N PRO A 29 -5.71 -2.94 -14.69
CA PRO A 29 -4.50 -3.29 -15.44
C PRO A 29 -4.86 -3.59 -16.90
N CYS A 30 -4.14 -2.96 -17.83
CA CYS A 30 -4.18 -3.26 -19.26
C CYS A 30 -3.82 -4.74 -19.47
N ARG A 31 -4.61 -5.47 -20.27
CA ARG A 31 -4.44 -6.93 -20.48
C ARG A 31 -4.58 -7.36 -21.93
N ASP A 32 -5.10 -6.47 -22.76
CA ASP A 32 -5.36 -6.62 -24.18
C ASP A 32 -4.09 -6.40 -25.03
N ARG A 33 -3.10 -5.67 -24.51
CA ARG A 33 -1.85 -5.36 -25.21
C ARG A 33 -0.61 -5.65 -24.37
N PRO A 34 0.56 -5.95 -24.99
CA PRO A 34 1.83 -6.00 -24.29
C PRO A 34 2.06 -4.71 -23.52
N THR A 35 2.26 -4.83 -22.21
CA THR A 35 2.30 -3.67 -21.31
C THR A 35 3.62 -3.61 -20.56
N LEU A 36 4.29 -2.47 -20.63
CA LEU A 36 5.36 -2.12 -19.71
C LEU A 36 4.72 -1.44 -18.49
N TYR A 37 4.61 -2.16 -17.39
CA TYR A 37 4.16 -1.58 -16.13
C TYR A 37 5.32 -0.88 -15.43
N LEU A 38 5.19 0.43 -15.21
CA LEU A 38 6.12 1.22 -14.41
C LEU A 38 5.60 1.27 -12.98
N LEU A 39 6.35 0.71 -12.04
CA LEU A 39 5.88 0.46 -10.68
C LEU A 39 6.71 1.23 -9.66
N SER A 40 6.05 1.96 -8.75
CA SER A 40 6.74 2.54 -7.59
C SER A 40 7.33 1.43 -6.72
N HIS A 41 8.56 1.60 -6.23
CA HIS A 41 9.28 0.61 -5.45
C HIS A 41 9.47 1.06 -4.01
N ARG A 42 8.55 0.67 -3.13
CA ARG A 42 8.53 1.16 -1.75
C ARG A 42 8.87 0.10 -0.72
N ASN A 43 8.59 -1.18 -0.93
CA ASN A 43 8.70 -2.23 0.11
C ASN A 43 9.56 -3.44 -0.32
N GLY A 44 10.68 -3.15 -0.97
CA GLY A 44 11.66 -4.14 -1.39
C GLY A 44 11.04 -5.30 -2.16
N ALA A 45 11.57 -6.51 -1.93
CA ALA A 45 11.13 -7.71 -2.64
C ALA A 45 9.64 -8.03 -2.47
N ILE A 46 8.96 -7.47 -1.46
CA ILE A 46 7.54 -7.72 -1.21
C ILE A 46 6.63 -6.98 -2.20
N ASP A 47 7.08 -5.87 -2.78
CA ASP A 47 6.33 -5.18 -3.86
C ASP A 47 5.97 -6.15 -4.99
N GLY A 48 6.86 -7.11 -5.30
CA GLY A 48 6.59 -8.17 -6.26
C GLY A 48 5.30 -8.95 -5.96
N PHE A 49 5.09 -9.39 -4.72
CA PHE A 49 3.89 -10.14 -4.32
C PHE A 49 2.63 -9.27 -4.24
N VAL A 50 2.81 -7.99 -3.92
CA VAL A 50 1.72 -7.02 -3.83
C VAL A 50 1.22 -6.73 -5.25
N TYR A 51 2.08 -6.28 -6.16
CA TYR A 51 1.70 -6.00 -7.56
C TYR A 51 1.25 -7.24 -8.30
N GLN A 52 1.74 -8.43 -7.96
CA GLN A 52 1.23 -9.69 -8.52
C GLN A 52 -0.28 -9.83 -8.36
N LYS A 53 -0.90 -9.22 -7.34
CA LYS A 53 -2.37 -9.21 -7.20
C LYS A 53 -3.04 -8.57 -8.42
N ALA A 54 -2.51 -7.46 -8.92
CA ALA A 54 -3.05 -6.74 -10.06
C ALA A 54 -2.54 -7.33 -11.40
N LEU A 55 -1.25 -7.66 -11.45
CA LEU A 55 -0.55 -7.99 -12.70
C LEU A 55 -0.56 -9.50 -13.04
N GLY A 56 -1.08 -10.35 -12.14
CA GLY A 56 -1.17 -11.79 -12.36
C GLY A 56 0.19 -12.45 -12.49
N ASP A 57 0.43 -13.10 -13.62
CA ASP A 57 1.67 -13.84 -13.91
C ASP A 57 2.72 -13.00 -14.67
N THR A 58 2.55 -11.69 -14.73
CA THR A 58 3.51 -10.78 -15.36
C THR A 58 4.86 -10.84 -14.63
N PRO A 59 5.97 -11.17 -15.33
CA PRO A 59 7.29 -11.21 -14.70
C PRO A 59 7.82 -9.79 -14.45
N SER A 60 8.66 -9.64 -13.44
CA SER A 60 9.49 -8.45 -13.27
C SER A 60 10.94 -8.70 -13.67
N LEU A 61 11.68 -7.62 -13.88
CA LEU A 61 13.13 -7.67 -13.75
C LEU A 61 13.48 -7.93 -12.27
N ILE A 62 14.34 -8.91 -11.98
CA ILE A 62 14.63 -9.34 -10.61
C ILE A 62 16.12 -9.62 -10.43
N SER A 63 16.68 -9.22 -9.28
CA SER A 63 18.09 -9.53 -8.96
C SER A 63 18.34 -11.03 -8.99
N VAL A 64 19.43 -11.44 -9.66
CA VAL A 64 19.86 -12.84 -9.73
C VAL A 64 20.03 -13.47 -8.34
N GLN A 65 20.35 -12.69 -7.31
CA GLN A 65 20.48 -13.18 -5.94
C GLN A 65 19.19 -13.84 -5.44
N LEU A 66 18.02 -13.30 -5.79
CA LEU A 66 16.71 -13.84 -5.37
C LEU A 66 16.35 -15.14 -6.11
N LEU A 67 17.01 -15.42 -7.23
CA LEU A 67 16.79 -16.62 -8.04
C LEU A 67 17.74 -17.78 -7.65
N ARG A 68 18.48 -17.65 -6.55
CA ARG A 68 19.45 -18.65 -6.08
C ARG A 68 18.99 -19.34 -4.80
N GLY A 69 19.42 -20.58 -4.63
CA GLY A 69 19.15 -21.38 -3.43
C GLY A 69 17.66 -21.53 -3.13
N SER A 70 17.31 -21.55 -1.84
CA SER A 70 15.93 -21.69 -1.36
C SER A 70 15.04 -20.49 -1.70
N LEU A 71 15.59 -19.31 -1.97
CA LEU A 71 14.80 -18.13 -2.35
C LEU A 71 14.09 -18.31 -3.70
N ARG A 72 14.58 -19.19 -4.56
CA ARG A 72 13.94 -19.55 -5.84
C ARG A 72 12.57 -20.23 -5.66
N LEU A 73 12.24 -20.69 -4.45
CA LEU A 73 10.90 -21.16 -4.10
C LEU A 73 9.89 -20.00 -4.03
N LEU A 74 10.36 -18.79 -3.69
CA LEU A 74 9.55 -17.59 -3.50
C LEU A 74 9.56 -16.67 -4.72
N PHE A 75 10.65 -16.65 -5.47
CA PHE A 75 10.86 -15.69 -6.54
C PHE A 75 11.09 -16.34 -7.89
N ASP A 76 10.51 -15.71 -8.93
CA ASP A 76 10.84 -15.95 -10.33
C ASP A 76 10.69 -14.62 -11.09
N GLY A 77 11.34 -14.51 -12.24
CA GLY A 77 11.37 -13.28 -13.03
C GLY A 77 12.50 -13.29 -14.05
N ILE A 78 12.68 -12.17 -14.74
CA ILE A 78 13.77 -12.01 -15.71
C ILE A 78 15.03 -11.58 -14.95
N PRO A 79 16.12 -12.38 -14.98
CA PRO A 79 17.29 -12.13 -14.15
C PRO A 79 18.02 -10.83 -14.54
N VAL A 80 18.39 -10.07 -13.51
CA VAL A 80 19.28 -8.91 -13.58
C VAL A 80 20.53 -9.23 -12.78
N VAL A 81 21.68 -9.22 -13.45
CA VAL A 81 22.99 -9.44 -12.82
C VAL A 81 23.70 -8.10 -12.70
N ARG A 82 23.94 -7.64 -11.46
CA ARG A 82 24.70 -6.42 -11.20
C ARG A 82 26.20 -6.73 -11.23
N GLY A 83 27.05 -5.72 -11.47
CA GLY A 83 28.51 -5.92 -11.51
C GLY A 83 29.06 -6.63 -10.25
N LYS A 84 28.59 -6.21 -9.07
CA LYS A 84 28.92 -6.86 -7.79
C LYS A 84 28.47 -8.34 -7.70
N ASP A 85 27.34 -8.68 -8.34
CA ASP A 85 26.81 -10.05 -8.33
C ASP A 85 27.62 -10.95 -9.26
N ARG A 86 28.16 -10.40 -10.37
CA ARG A 86 29.09 -11.11 -11.25
C ARG A 86 30.34 -11.54 -10.49
N ALA A 87 30.98 -10.60 -9.78
CA ALA A 87 32.16 -10.88 -8.97
C ALA A 87 31.85 -11.86 -7.84
N ARG A 88 30.76 -11.64 -7.10
CA ARG A 88 30.37 -12.47 -5.95
C ARG A 88 30.06 -13.92 -6.32
N TYR A 89 29.45 -14.14 -7.49
CA TYR A 89 28.94 -15.45 -7.89
C TYR A 89 29.66 -16.07 -9.10
N GLY A 90 30.73 -15.44 -9.60
CA GLY A 90 31.48 -15.91 -10.76
C GLY A 90 30.64 -16.01 -12.04
N ILE A 91 29.72 -15.06 -12.27
CA ILE A 91 28.82 -15.10 -13.44
C ILE A 91 29.51 -14.43 -14.64
N PRO A 92 29.71 -15.13 -15.77
CA PRO A 92 30.25 -14.55 -17.00
C PRO A 92 29.40 -13.38 -17.51
N ALA A 93 30.03 -12.44 -18.23
CA ALA A 93 29.37 -11.21 -18.65
C ALA A 93 28.20 -11.44 -19.64
N ASP A 94 28.27 -12.51 -20.41
CA ASP A 94 27.35 -12.94 -21.47
C ASP A 94 26.35 -14.02 -21.02
N ALA A 95 26.56 -14.65 -19.86
CA ALA A 95 25.71 -15.72 -19.35
C ALA A 95 24.25 -15.30 -19.09
N VAL A 96 24.01 -14.00 -18.90
CA VAL A 96 22.67 -13.44 -18.74
C VAL A 96 22.52 -12.22 -19.64
N ALA A 97 21.47 -12.22 -20.46
CA ALA A 97 21.13 -11.11 -21.34
C ALA A 97 21.06 -9.79 -20.56
N ALA A 98 21.51 -8.70 -21.20
CA ALA A 98 21.41 -7.37 -20.61
C ALA A 98 19.95 -7.04 -20.24
N PRO A 99 19.67 -6.44 -19.07
CA PRO A 99 18.30 -6.23 -18.58
C PRO A 99 17.39 -5.51 -19.59
N VAL A 100 17.91 -4.48 -20.26
CA VAL A 100 17.21 -3.73 -21.32
C VAL A 100 16.88 -4.63 -22.51
N ALA A 101 17.83 -5.45 -22.96
CA ALA A 101 17.61 -6.37 -24.08
C ALA A 101 16.56 -7.44 -23.74
N ALA A 102 16.60 -7.99 -22.52
CA ALA A 102 15.62 -8.96 -22.05
C ALA A 102 14.21 -8.35 -21.91
N ALA A 103 14.10 -7.10 -21.47
CA ALA A 103 12.85 -6.37 -21.39
C ALA A 103 12.22 -6.16 -22.79
N ILE A 104 13.03 -5.69 -23.75
CA ILE A 104 12.59 -5.49 -25.14
C ILE A 104 12.15 -6.83 -25.76
N ALA A 105 12.93 -7.91 -25.55
CA ALA A 105 12.58 -9.23 -26.06
C ALA A 105 11.26 -9.75 -25.48
N GLN A 106 10.99 -9.49 -24.19
CA GLN A 106 9.72 -9.86 -23.55
C GLN A 106 8.52 -9.15 -24.18
N LEU A 107 8.61 -7.83 -24.35
CA LEU A 107 7.53 -7.00 -24.91
C LEU A 107 7.28 -7.31 -26.38
N ARG A 108 8.34 -7.43 -27.19
CA ARG A 108 8.23 -7.82 -28.61
C ARG A 108 7.65 -9.22 -28.82
N ALA A 109 7.84 -10.12 -27.87
CA ALA A 109 7.24 -11.46 -27.90
C ALA A 109 5.77 -11.48 -27.46
N GLY A 110 5.12 -10.33 -27.33
CA GLY A 110 3.71 -10.20 -26.92
C GLY A 110 3.47 -10.31 -25.41
N GLY A 111 4.53 -10.35 -24.59
CA GLY A 111 4.40 -10.44 -23.13
C GLY A 111 4.41 -9.07 -22.46
N SER A 112 3.89 -8.99 -21.24
CA SER A 112 4.03 -7.80 -20.39
C SER A 112 5.24 -7.90 -19.46
N LEU A 113 5.66 -6.76 -18.90
CA LEU A 113 6.80 -6.66 -17.99
C LEU A 113 6.52 -5.68 -16.86
N ALA A 114 6.84 -6.07 -15.62
CA ALA A 114 6.90 -5.17 -14.48
C ALA A 114 8.31 -4.60 -14.30
N LEU A 115 8.42 -3.27 -14.28
CA LEU A 115 9.67 -2.54 -14.12
C LEU A 115 9.59 -1.57 -12.93
N TYR A 116 10.60 -1.64 -12.07
CA TYR A 116 10.81 -0.72 -10.96
C TYR A 116 11.96 0.23 -11.33
N PRO A 117 11.67 1.43 -11.86
CA PRO A 117 12.70 2.28 -12.46
C PRO A 117 13.66 2.88 -11.43
N GLU A 118 13.31 2.86 -10.15
CA GLU A 118 14.15 3.26 -9.01
C GLU A 118 15.35 2.32 -8.77
N GLY A 119 15.30 1.07 -9.26
CA GLY A 119 16.39 0.07 -9.12
C GLY A 119 16.63 -0.47 -7.70
N THR A 120 16.12 0.21 -6.69
CA THR A 120 16.06 -0.17 -5.27
C THR A 120 14.82 0.44 -4.64
N SER A 121 14.44 0.00 -3.45
CA SER A 121 13.32 0.56 -2.70
C SER A 121 13.77 1.47 -1.57
N ASP A 122 12.95 2.48 -1.30
CA ASP A 122 13.06 3.33 -0.13
C ASP A 122 11.66 3.68 0.44
N TRP A 123 11.61 3.96 1.74
CA TRP A 123 10.41 4.47 2.40
C TRP A 123 10.51 6.00 2.58
N GLY A 124 10.49 6.71 1.45
CA GLY A 124 10.59 8.17 1.41
C GLY A 124 9.25 8.89 1.22
N TYR A 125 9.34 10.23 1.29
CA TYR A 125 8.26 11.17 0.97
C TYR A 125 8.05 11.35 -0.54
N ARG A 126 8.97 10.86 -1.37
CA ARG A 126 8.91 10.85 -2.83
C ARG A 126 9.66 9.64 -3.39
N PRO A 127 9.52 9.30 -4.69
CA PRO A 127 10.24 8.20 -5.29
C PRO A 127 11.74 8.48 -5.35
N LEU A 128 12.57 7.44 -5.41
CA LEU A 128 13.98 7.60 -5.74
C LEU A 128 14.15 8.03 -7.21
N PRO A 129 15.32 8.59 -7.59
CA PRO A 129 15.59 8.93 -8.98
C PRO A 129 15.40 7.73 -9.92
N TYR A 130 14.66 7.96 -11.01
CA TYR A 130 14.40 6.93 -12.00
C TYR A 130 15.58 6.73 -12.94
N HIS A 131 15.98 5.47 -13.14
CA HIS A 131 17.03 5.13 -14.08
C HIS A 131 16.56 5.25 -15.53
N SER A 132 17.45 5.75 -16.40
CA SER A 132 17.21 5.92 -17.85
C SER A 132 16.88 4.63 -18.62
N GLY A 133 17.10 3.46 -18.00
CA GLY A 133 16.77 2.17 -18.59
C GLY A 133 15.31 2.05 -19.04
N MET A 134 14.37 2.70 -18.36
CA MET A 134 12.95 2.71 -18.78
C MET A 134 12.77 3.43 -20.13
N ALA A 135 13.37 4.61 -20.29
CA ALA A 135 13.30 5.40 -21.52
C ALA A 135 14.04 4.71 -22.67
N VAL A 136 15.19 4.09 -22.40
CA VAL A 136 15.93 3.31 -23.42
C VAL A 136 15.13 2.11 -23.92
N ILE A 137 14.40 1.41 -23.04
CA ILE A 137 13.52 0.31 -23.44
C ILE A 137 12.42 0.84 -24.38
N VAL A 138 11.74 1.90 -23.97
CA VAL A 138 10.63 2.52 -24.74
C VAL A 138 11.13 3.02 -26.10
N ALA A 139 12.21 3.79 -26.14
CA ALA A 139 12.79 4.32 -27.37
C ALA A 139 13.13 3.21 -28.38
N LYS A 140 13.71 2.10 -27.89
CA LYS A 140 14.05 0.95 -28.76
C LYS A 140 12.82 0.18 -29.23
N LEU A 141 11.75 0.14 -28.45
CA LEU A 141 10.48 -0.47 -28.87
C LEU A 141 9.77 0.38 -29.93
N LEU A 142 9.74 1.71 -29.74
CA LEU A 142 9.18 2.65 -30.71
C LEU A 142 9.95 2.60 -32.03
N ALA A 143 11.28 2.66 -31.99
CA ALA A 143 12.13 2.54 -33.18
C ALA A 143 11.96 1.20 -33.93
N ALA A 144 11.55 0.14 -33.21
CA ALA A 144 11.26 -1.16 -33.80
C ALA A 144 9.80 -1.33 -34.28
N GLY A 145 8.96 -0.29 -34.16
CA GLY A 145 7.54 -0.35 -34.50
C GLY A 145 6.75 -1.36 -33.66
N ALA A 146 7.18 -1.61 -32.41
CA ALA A 146 6.51 -2.58 -31.55
C ALA A 146 5.14 -2.07 -31.07
N ASP A 147 4.15 -2.94 -31.05
CA ASP A 147 2.84 -2.67 -30.47
C ASP A 147 2.86 -2.93 -28.95
N PHE A 148 2.90 -1.85 -28.16
CA PHE A 148 2.85 -1.91 -26.70
C PHE A 148 2.24 -0.65 -26.09
N VAL A 149 1.92 -0.72 -24.81
CA VAL A 149 1.55 0.45 -23.99
C VAL A 149 2.39 0.50 -22.71
N VAL A 150 2.48 1.68 -22.12
CA VAL A 150 3.03 1.90 -20.79
C VAL A 150 1.89 2.13 -19.82
N GLN A 151 1.93 1.52 -18.64
CA GLN A 151 0.95 1.80 -17.59
C GLN A 151 1.67 2.01 -16.24
N PRO A 152 1.59 3.22 -15.66
CA PRO A 152 2.17 3.47 -14.36
C PRO A 152 1.27 2.92 -13.25
N ALA A 153 1.85 2.47 -12.15
CA ALA A 153 1.12 2.11 -10.94
C ALA A 153 1.97 2.33 -9.69
N ALA A 154 1.30 2.62 -8.58
CA ALA A 154 1.98 2.82 -7.31
C ALA A 154 1.34 2.06 -6.15
N ALA A 155 2.17 1.69 -5.18
CA ALA A 155 1.78 0.99 -3.96
C ALA A 155 1.78 1.95 -2.77
N TYR A 156 0.62 2.04 -2.11
CA TYR A 156 0.39 2.84 -0.91
C TYR A 156 0.22 1.93 0.29
N TYR A 157 1.29 1.82 1.08
CA TYR A 157 1.25 1.09 2.35
C TYR A 157 0.83 2.03 3.48
N SER A 158 -0.06 1.60 4.38
CA SER A 158 -0.27 2.35 5.64
C SER A 158 0.97 2.24 6.54
N LYS A 159 1.54 1.04 6.63
CA LYS A 159 2.83 0.78 7.25
C LYS A 159 3.52 -0.36 6.50
N PRO A 160 4.63 -0.11 5.79
CA PRO A 160 5.21 -1.09 4.87
C PRO A 160 5.63 -2.39 5.58
N ASP A 161 6.24 -2.26 6.76
CA ASP A 161 6.71 -3.37 7.60
C ASP A 161 5.69 -3.82 8.65
N GLY A 162 4.55 -3.13 8.76
CA GLY A 162 3.51 -3.43 9.73
C GLY A 162 2.79 -4.72 9.40
N PHE A 163 2.83 -5.70 10.29
CA PHE A 163 1.96 -6.87 10.16
C PHE A 163 0.50 -6.41 10.11
N ARG A 164 -0.27 -7.01 9.21
CA ARG A 164 -1.69 -6.68 8.98
C ARG A 164 -1.90 -5.21 8.60
N SER A 165 -0.92 -4.54 7.99
CA SER A 165 -1.15 -3.24 7.35
C SER A 165 -2.05 -3.38 6.11
N ARG A 166 -2.62 -2.26 5.66
CA ARG A 166 -3.33 -2.18 4.37
C ARG A 166 -2.39 -1.69 3.28
N VAL A 167 -2.70 -2.13 2.06
CA VAL A 167 -2.04 -1.67 0.85
C VAL A 167 -3.10 -1.29 -0.17
N SER A 168 -2.92 -0.16 -0.83
CA SER A 168 -3.71 0.23 -1.99
C SER A 168 -2.79 0.31 -3.21
N LEU A 169 -3.16 -0.39 -4.28
CA LEU A 169 -2.50 -0.28 -5.58
C LEU A 169 -3.31 0.67 -6.44
N ASN A 170 -2.71 1.80 -6.83
CA ASN A 170 -3.35 2.71 -7.77
C ASN A 170 -2.76 2.54 -9.16
N MET A 171 -3.60 2.13 -10.12
CA MET A 171 -3.25 1.97 -11.52
C MET A 171 -3.57 3.26 -12.27
N GLY A 172 -2.57 3.84 -12.92
CA GLY A 172 -2.78 4.92 -13.88
C GLY A 172 -3.38 4.44 -15.20
N ALA A 173 -3.78 5.39 -16.05
CA ALA A 173 -4.25 5.07 -17.38
C ALA A 173 -3.08 4.53 -18.24
N PRO A 174 -3.30 3.46 -19.03
CA PRO A 174 -2.32 3.05 -20.03
C PRO A 174 -2.21 4.10 -21.13
N PHE A 175 -1.01 4.31 -21.65
CA PHE A 175 -0.74 5.26 -22.72
C PHE A 175 0.32 4.74 -23.68
N THR A 176 0.35 5.30 -24.90
CA THR A 176 1.43 5.08 -25.86
C THR A 176 2.40 6.27 -25.76
N PRO A 177 3.67 6.04 -25.38
CA PRO A 177 4.66 7.12 -25.27
C PRO A 177 4.84 7.88 -26.58
N GLN A 178 5.05 9.19 -26.50
CA GLN A 178 5.16 10.08 -27.66
C GLN A 178 6.51 10.79 -27.80
N GLY A 179 7.37 10.77 -26.76
CA GLY A 179 8.68 11.42 -26.83
C GLY A 179 9.56 10.95 -28.00
N GLU A 180 10.23 11.89 -28.65
CA GLU A 180 11.08 11.64 -29.84
C GLU A 180 12.53 11.30 -29.44
N SER A 181 12.95 11.80 -28.28
CA SER A 181 14.27 11.52 -27.70
C SER A 181 14.19 10.68 -26.42
N VAL A 182 15.31 10.05 -26.04
CA VAL A 182 15.42 9.33 -24.77
C VAL A 182 15.18 10.26 -23.57
N ALA A 183 15.54 11.54 -23.67
CA ALA A 183 15.31 12.52 -22.62
C ALA A 183 13.83 12.87 -22.47
N GLU A 184 13.14 13.16 -23.59
CA GLU A 184 11.70 13.43 -23.58
C GLU A 184 10.89 12.23 -23.08
N LEU A 185 11.27 11.02 -23.52
CA LEU A 185 10.67 9.79 -23.02
C LEU A 185 10.94 9.59 -21.52
N GLN A 186 12.14 9.94 -21.04
CA GLN A 186 12.45 9.87 -19.62
C GLN A 186 11.50 10.78 -18.82
N ASP A 187 11.32 12.02 -19.26
CA ASP A 187 10.45 13.00 -18.59
C ASP A 187 8.98 12.59 -18.65
N GLU A 188 8.49 12.12 -19.80
CA GLU A 188 7.13 11.61 -19.99
C GLU A 188 6.82 10.43 -19.06
N LEU A 189 7.70 9.43 -19.04
CA LEU A 189 7.54 8.22 -18.21
C LEU A 189 7.66 8.55 -16.72
N ALA A 190 8.58 9.46 -16.35
CA ALA A 190 8.73 9.92 -14.97
C ALA A 190 7.48 10.65 -14.49
N ALA A 191 6.98 11.62 -15.27
CA ALA A 191 5.76 12.36 -14.95
C ALA A 191 4.55 11.43 -14.79
N ALA A 192 4.43 10.42 -15.67
CA ALA A 192 3.36 9.44 -15.60
C ALA A 192 3.41 8.60 -14.30
N LEU A 193 4.60 8.18 -13.86
CA LEU A 193 4.76 7.42 -12.62
C LEU A 193 4.59 8.31 -11.37
N ASP A 194 5.11 9.54 -11.40
CA ASP A 194 4.97 10.52 -10.32
C ASP A 194 3.51 10.90 -10.07
N ALA A 195 2.70 11.03 -11.14
CA ALA A 195 1.29 11.40 -11.04
C ALA A 195 0.42 10.41 -10.24
N VAL A 196 0.88 9.15 -10.15
CA VAL A 196 0.21 8.07 -9.41
C VAL A 196 0.96 7.63 -8.16
N SER A 197 2.16 8.17 -7.89
CA SER A 197 3.03 7.78 -6.78
C SER A 197 2.90 8.71 -5.57
N VAL A 198 3.43 8.27 -4.44
CA VAL A 198 3.77 9.19 -3.34
C VAL A 198 4.83 10.15 -3.87
N ASN A 199 4.52 11.44 -3.91
CA ASN A 199 5.40 12.49 -4.40
C ASN A 199 5.12 13.80 -3.64
N CYS A 200 5.40 13.77 -2.35
CA CYS A 200 5.30 14.92 -1.47
C CYS A 200 6.58 15.78 -1.56
N ALA A 201 6.46 17.05 -1.19
CA ALA A 201 7.58 18.00 -1.24
C ALA A 201 8.69 17.65 -0.23
N ASP A 202 8.28 17.23 0.97
CA ASP A 202 9.16 16.90 2.10
C ASP A 202 8.47 15.91 3.06
N ALA A 203 9.18 15.55 4.13
CA ALA A 203 8.71 14.64 5.16
C ALA A 203 7.50 15.18 5.95
N ALA A 204 7.44 16.49 6.21
CA ALA A 204 6.33 17.10 6.95
C ALA A 204 5.04 17.06 6.12
N HIS A 205 5.11 17.41 4.84
CA HIS A 205 4.01 17.27 3.91
C HIS A 205 3.57 15.81 3.79
N PHE A 206 4.50 14.87 3.68
CA PHE A 206 4.18 13.44 3.71
C PHE A 206 3.45 13.04 4.99
N ASN A 207 3.91 13.45 6.16
CA ASN A 207 3.29 13.13 7.45
C ASN A 207 1.87 13.66 7.55
N GLN A 208 1.62 14.89 7.09
CA GLN A 208 0.28 15.49 7.04
C GLN A 208 -0.65 14.71 6.10
N VAL A 209 -0.20 14.40 4.89
CA VAL A 209 -0.97 13.65 3.89
C VAL A 209 -1.26 12.23 4.38
N GLN A 210 -0.26 11.55 4.93
CA GLN A 210 -0.37 10.22 5.53
C GLN A 210 -1.40 10.21 6.67
N HIS A 211 -1.36 11.21 7.55
CA HIS A 211 -2.32 11.33 8.64
C HIS A 211 -3.74 11.53 8.12
N ALA A 212 -3.95 12.45 7.17
CA ALA A 212 -5.26 12.69 6.56
C ALA A 212 -5.80 11.44 5.85
N ALA A 213 -4.94 10.74 5.11
CA ALA A 213 -5.28 9.48 4.45
C ALA A 213 -5.67 8.40 5.46
N TRP A 214 -4.95 8.30 6.58
CA TRP A 214 -5.25 7.33 7.62
C TRP A 214 -6.62 7.59 8.27
N GLN A 215 -6.95 8.85 8.57
CA GLN A 215 -8.26 9.21 9.14
C GLN A 215 -9.41 8.88 8.17
N ALA A 216 -9.28 9.29 6.90
CA ALA A 216 -10.26 8.95 5.88
C ALA A 216 -10.43 7.43 5.73
N ALA A 217 -9.33 6.69 5.80
CA ALA A 217 -9.37 5.25 5.68
C ALA A 217 -9.97 4.54 6.92
N GLN A 218 -9.99 5.19 8.10
CA GLN A 218 -10.80 4.73 9.24
C GLN A 218 -12.30 4.92 9.01
N GLN A 219 -12.69 5.89 8.18
CA GLN A 219 -14.08 6.17 7.79
C GLN A 219 -14.54 5.33 6.59
N GLY A 220 -13.71 4.40 6.12
CA GLY A 220 -14.05 3.45 5.05
C GLY A 220 -13.49 3.78 3.67
N GLU A 221 -12.77 4.91 3.52
CA GLU A 221 -12.13 5.25 2.25
C GLU A 221 -10.93 4.33 1.93
N ASP A 222 -10.61 4.17 0.64
CA ASP A 222 -9.35 3.58 0.22
C ASP A 222 -8.17 4.49 0.61
N TYR A 223 -7.12 3.89 1.14
CA TYR A 223 -5.99 4.64 1.67
C TYR A 223 -5.18 5.34 0.57
N GLY A 224 -4.94 4.68 -0.57
CA GLY A 224 -4.21 5.26 -1.69
C GLY A 224 -4.96 6.42 -2.34
N VAL A 225 -6.28 6.32 -2.49
CA VAL A 225 -7.13 7.44 -2.97
C VAL A 225 -7.08 8.62 -2.02
N ALA A 226 -7.31 8.36 -0.73
CA ALA A 226 -7.28 9.42 0.26
C ALA A 226 -5.91 10.11 0.33
N PHE A 227 -4.82 9.34 0.18
CA PHE A 227 -3.46 9.85 0.11
C PHE A 227 -3.26 10.76 -1.09
N LEU A 228 -3.59 10.31 -2.30
CA LEU A 228 -3.42 11.13 -3.51
C LEU A 228 -4.30 12.37 -3.50
N ARG A 229 -5.53 12.26 -3.00
CA ARG A 229 -6.42 13.43 -2.81
C ARG A 229 -5.76 14.45 -1.88
N ALA A 230 -5.27 14.03 -0.72
CA ALA A 230 -4.62 14.92 0.23
C ALA A 230 -3.30 15.51 -0.32
N GLN A 231 -2.49 14.72 -1.03
CA GLN A 231 -1.26 15.17 -1.69
C GLN A 231 -1.55 16.27 -2.73
N ARG A 232 -2.61 16.12 -3.52
CA ARG A 232 -3.02 17.11 -4.53
C ARG A 232 -3.61 18.37 -3.90
N ALA A 233 -4.42 18.23 -2.85
CA ALA A 233 -5.01 19.37 -2.15
C ALA A 233 -3.96 20.27 -1.50
N ASN A 234 -2.85 19.69 -1.03
CA ASN A 234 -1.75 20.39 -0.38
C ASN A 234 -0.56 20.63 -1.34
N HIS A 235 -0.76 20.52 -2.65
CA HIS A 235 0.30 20.83 -3.61
C HIS A 235 0.59 22.34 -3.60
N PRO A 236 1.85 22.81 -3.65
CA PRO A 236 2.20 24.23 -3.54
C PRO A 236 1.44 25.14 -4.52
N ALA A 237 1.17 24.64 -5.74
CA ALA A 237 0.37 25.33 -6.76
C ALA A 237 -1.10 25.59 -6.33
N ASN A 238 -1.66 24.75 -5.46
CA ASN A 238 -3.03 24.88 -4.94
C ASN A 238 -3.11 25.67 -3.63
N ILE A 239 -1.99 25.80 -2.90
CA ILE A 239 -1.91 26.60 -1.66
C ILE A 239 -1.91 28.10 -1.97
N GLY A 240 -1.33 28.52 -3.11
CA GLY A 240 -1.40 29.92 -3.59
C GLY A 240 -2.80 30.40 -4.03
N CYS A 241 -3.78 29.49 -4.11
CA CYS A 241 -5.17 29.79 -4.49
C CYS A 241 -6.15 29.69 -3.29
N ARG A 242 -5.65 29.52 -2.06
CA ARG A 242 -6.44 29.81 -0.87
C ARG A 242 -6.32 31.29 -0.56
N THR A 243 -7.33 32.02 -1.01
CA THR A 243 -7.60 33.43 -0.71
C THR A 243 -7.31 33.76 0.74
N LEU A 244 -6.36 34.68 0.95
CA LEU A 244 -6.37 35.58 2.10
C LEU A 244 -7.78 36.20 2.19
N PRO A 245 -8.40 36.31 3.38
CA PRO A 245 -9.64 37.06 3.51
C PRO A 245 -9.36 38.50 3.09
N CYS A 246 -10.06 38.99 2.06
CA CYS A 246 -10.02 40.38 1.66
C CYS A 246 -10.38 41.27 2.86
N PRO A 247 -9.64 42.36 3.12
CA PRO A 247 -10.05 43.33 4.12
C PRO A 247 -11.29 44.06 3.62
N VAL A 248 -12.37 43.99 4.39
CA VAL A 248 -13.58 44.79 4.17
C VAL A 248 -13.25 46.23 4.55
N GLU A 249 -13.03 47.08 3.55
CA GLU A 249 -12.98 48.53 3.75
C GLU A 249 -14.40 49.12 3.80
N GLY A 250 -14.71 49.71 4.95
CA GLY A 250 -15.28 51.06 5.00
C GLY A 250 -16.81 51.19 4.96
N ARG A 251 -17.43 51.32 6.14
CA ARG A 251 -18.30 52.46 6.44
C ARG A 251 -18.43 52.72 7.95
N SER A 252 -17.78 53.80 8.36
CA SER A 252 -18.15 54.80 9.36
C SER A 252 -18.75 54.37 10.71
N ALA A 253 -17.96 54.60 11.76
CA ALA A 253 -18.37 54.88 13.14
C ALA A 253 -19.24 56.18 13.21
N PRO A 254 -19.85 56.62 14.35
CA PRO A 254 -19.40 56.34 15.72
C PRO A 254 -20.45 56.33 16.87
N VAL A 255 -19.91 56.13 18.09
CA VAL A 255 -20.32 56.65 19.42
C VAL A 255 -21.21 55.78 20.32
N ALA A 256 -20.53 55.29 21.37
CA ALA A 256 -20.87 55.18 22.80
C ALA A 256 -22.32 54.97 23.27
N GLU A 257 -22.54 53.91 24.04
CA GLU A 257 -22.65 53.97 25.50
C GLU A 257 -22.71 52.56 26.10
N SER A 258 -22.25 52.43 27.34
CA SER A 258 -22.22 51.21 28.16
C SER A 258 -22.87 51.57 29.52
N PRO A 259 -23.12 50.63 30.44
CA PRO A 259 -24.31 49.77 30.52
C PRO A 259 -25.00 49.87 31.90
N THR A 260 -26.31 49.67 32.06
CA THR A 260 -26.87 49.48 33.42
C THR A 260 -28.24 48.78 33.49
N ILE A 261 -28.23 47.58 34.12
CA ILE A 261 -29.14 47.05 35.16
C ILE A 261 -30.67 47.08 34.91
N ALA A 262 -31.31 45.89 34.89
CA ALA A 262 -32.21 45.43 35.98
C ALA A 262 -33.01 44.15 35.65
N LYS A 263 -32.95 43.25 36.65
CA LYS A 263 -33.66 42.01 37.04
C LYS A 263 -35.16 41.79 36.59
N PRO A 264 -35.62 40.52 36.50
CA PRO A 264 -36.96 40.10 36.07
C PRO A 264 -37.95 40.02 37.25
N PRO A 265 -39.23 39.61 37.09
CA PRO A 265 -39.55 38.18 37.30
C PRO A 265 -40.84 37.64 36.62
N ALA A 266 -41.00 36.30 36.72
CA ALA A 266 -42.24 35.54 37.02
C ALA A 266 -43.44 35.64 36.06
N ASP A 267 -44.33 34.67 35.90
CA ASP A 267 -44.53 33.24 36.21
C ASP A 267 -45.92 32.95 35.59
N LEU A 268 -46.39 31.70 35.66
CA LEU A 268 -47.77 31.22 35.44
C LEU A 268 -48.05 30.46 34.11
N SER A 269 -48.26 29.17 34.35
CA SER A 269 -48.74 28.03 33.54
C SER A 269 -50.17 28.20 32.97
N PRO A 270 -50.86 27.17 32.44
CA PRO A 270 -50.47 26.02 31.60
C PRO A 270 -51.36 25.90 30.31
N SER A 271 -51.12 24.85 29.51
CA SER A 271 -51.84 24.42 28.30
C SER A 271 -53.35 24.20 28.44
N PRO A 272 -54.05 24.01 27.31
CA PRO A 272 -54.86 22.80 27.19
C PRO A 272 -54.71 22.04 25.86
N VAL A 273 -55.10 20.78 25.98
CA VAL A 273 -55.15 19.67 25.02
C VAL A 273 -56.18 19.92 23.92
N GLY A 274 -55.92 19.42 22.72
CA GLY A 274 -56.90 19.25 21.65
C GLY A 274 -56.47 18.13 20.70
N GLU A 275 -57.17 17.00 20.78
CA GLU A 275 -57.02 15.79 19.95
C GLU A 275 -57.40 16.04 18.49
N GLY A 276 -56.78 15.28 17.58
CA GLY A 276 -57.13 15.27 16.15
C GLY A 276 -56.43 14.13 15.39
N GLN A 277 -57.08 12.98 15.39
CA GLN A 277 -56.74 11.76 14.64
C GLN A 277 -56.91 11.95 13.12
N GLY A 278 -55.98 11.44 12.31
CA GLY A 278 -56.13 11.35 10.85
C GLY A 278 -55.02 10.52 10.21
N GLY A 279 -55.35 9.28 9.81
CA GLY A 279 -54.41 8.25 9.37
C GLY A 279 -53.90 8.38 7.93
N GLY A 280 -52.84 7.60 7.66
CA GLY A 280 -52.22 7.45 6.34
C GLY A 280 -50.95 6.60 6.42
N SER A 281 -51.11 5.29 6.56
CA SER A 281 -50.04 4.29 6.63
C SER A 281 -49.35 4.08 5.28
N LYS A 282 -48.02 4.29 5.24
CA LYS A 282 -47.13 3.81 4.18
C LYS A 282 -46.13 2.84 4.82
N PRO A 283 -45.94 1.62 4.29
CA PRO A 283 -45.02 0.67 4.91
C PRO A 283 -43.56 1.15 4.72
N PRO A 284 -42.71 1.10 5.75
CA PRO A 284 -41.29 1.42 5.59
C PRO A 284 -40.59 0.26 4.87
N ALA A 285 -39.66 0.61 3.98
CA ALA A 285 -38.75 -0.34 3.35
C ALA A 285 -37.90 -1.07 4.41
N PRO A 286 -37.48 -2.32 4.16
CA PRO A 286 -36.72 -3.09 5.14
C PRO A 286 -35.38 -2.41 5.43
N ALA A 287 -35.13 -2.13 6.72
CA ALA A 287 -33.88 -1.58 7.19
C ALA A 287 -32.73 -2.57 6.95
N THR A 288 -31.74 -2.16 6.18
CA THR A 288 -30.44 -2.82 6.09
C THR A 288 -29.82 -2.86 7.49
N PRO A 289 -29.24 -3.99 7.96
CA PRO A 289 -28.64 -4.04 9.28
C PRO A 289 -27.47 -3.06 9.34
N GLN A 290 -27.63 -1.99 10.12
CA GLN A 290 -26.50 -1.16 10.50
C GLN A 290 -25.63 -1.99 11.45
N THR A 291 -24.52 -2.50 10.93
CA THR A 291 -23.47 -3.07 11.77
C THR A 291 -23.00 -1.95 12.71
N ALA A 292 -23.36 -2.03 13.99
CA ALA A 292 -22.94 -1.07 14.99
C ALA A 292 -21.41 -1.09 15.09
N THR A 293 -20.76 -0.09 14.51
CA THR A 293 -19.32 0.12 14.66
C THR A 293 -19.09 0.67 16.07
N PHE A 294 -18.83 -0.23 17.01
CA PHE A 294 -18.46 0.13 18.38
C PHE A 294 -17.15 0.92 18.33
N THR A 295 -17.23 2.23 18.56
CA THR A 295 -16.05 3.10 18.55
C THR A 295 -15.43 3.06 19.94
N TYR A 296 -14.29 2.37 20.05
CA TYR A 296 -13.54 2.31 21.31
C TYR A 296 -12.98 3.70 21.65
N THR A 297 -12.94 4.02 22.94
CA THR A 297 -12.14 5.16 23.43
C THR A 297 -10.66 4.91 23.11
N MET A 298 -9.88 5.98 22.91
CA MET A 298 -8.44 5.88 22.61
C MET A 298 -7.67 4.99 23.62
N SER A 299 -8.09 4.98 24.89
CA SER A 299 -7.54 4.10 25.93
C SER A 299 -7.88 2.62 25.66
N ALA A 300 -9.13 2.28 25.35
CA ALA A 300 -9.54 0.91 25.06
C ALA A 300 -8.86 0.36 23.78
N GLN A 301 -8.63 1.20 22.76
CA GLN A 301 -7.89 0.83 21.56
C GLN A 301 -6.46 0.37 21.87
N VAL A 302 -5.77 1.05 22.80
CA VAL A 302 -4.41 0.69 23.23
C VAL A 302 -4.38 -0.66 23.95
N TYR A 303 -5.36 -0.93 24.82
CA TYR A 303 -5.46 -2.21 25.52
C TYR A 303 -5.77 -3.37 24.56
N VAL A 304 -6.72 -3.19 23.64
CA VAL A 304 -7.05 -4.19 22.61
C VAL A 304 -5.84 -4.50 21.75
N ASN A 305 -5.06 -3.48 21.36
CA ASN A 305 -3.87 -3.67 20.55
C ASN A 305 -2.78 -4.47 21.28
N ARG A 306 -2.54 -4.17 22.56
CA ARG A 306 -1.57 -4.91 23.38
C ARG A 306 -2.02 -6.35 23.60
N PHE A 307 -3.31 -6.58 23.86
CA PHE A 307 -3.85 -7.92 24.05
C PHE A 307 -3.74 -8.77 22.78
N ALA A 308 -4.07 -8.21 21.62
CA ALA A 308 -3.96 -8.93 20.34
C ALA A 308 -2.51 -9.30 20.00
N ILE A 309 -1.53 -8.45 20.31
CA ILE A 309 -0.10 -8.75 20.14
C ILE A 309 0.30 -9.90 21.07
N LEU A 310 -0.03 -9.81 22.36
CA LEU A 310 0.27 -10.85 23.34
C LEU A 310 -0.40 -12.18 22.97
N ALA A 311 -1.67 -12.15 22.59
CA ALA A 311 -2.40 -13.32 22.12
C ALA A 311 -1.69 -13.95 20.91
N LEU A 312 -1.20 -13.14 19.95
CA LEU A 312 -0.53 -13.67 18.77
C LEU A 312 0.79 -14.35 19.15
N CYS A 313 1.54 -13.76 20.09
CA CYS A 313 2.75 -14.37 20.63
C CYS A 313 2.46 -15.69 21.36
N LEU A 314 1.33 -15.80 22.07
CA LEU A 314 0.95 -17.02 22.79
C LEU A 314 0.43 -18.11 21.86
N THR A 315 -0.36 -17.74 20.85
CA THR A 315 -0.97 -18.72 19.94
C THR A 315 -0.03 -19.14 18.83
N CYS A 316 0.90 -18.27 18.42
CA CYS A 316 1.82 -18.47 17.29
C CYS A 316 3.29 -18.15 17.66
N PRO A 317 3.83 -18.65 18.78
CA PRO A 317 5.12 -18.19 19.32
C PRO A 317 6.28 -18.38 18.35
N LEU A 318 6.37 -19.52 17.65
CA LEU A 318 7.50 -19.79 16.75
C LEU A 318 7.44 -18.95 15.48
N ILE A 319 6.23 -18.67 14.98
CA ILE A 319 6.03 -17.78 13.83
C ILE A 319 6.47 -16.35 14.19
N VAL A 320 6.02 -15.84 15.34
CA VAL A 320 6.37 -14.50 15.81
C VAL A 320 7.88 -14.39 16.09
N ALA A 321 8.45 -15.37 16.80
CA ALA A 321 9.87 -15.40 17.09
C ALA A 321 10.71 -15.44 15.80
N GLY A 322 10.36 -16.31 14.86
CA GLY A 322 11.03 -16.39 13.56
C GLY A 322 10.98 -15.07 12.79
N ALA A 323 9.80 -14.43 12.73
CA ALA A 323 9.62 -13.13 12.07
C ALA A 323 10.47 -12.03 12.73
N CYS A 324 10.49 -11.95 14.06
CA CYS A 324 11.27 -10.97 14.81
C CYS A 324 12.79 -11.19 14.66
N LEU A 325 13.24 -12.44 14.72
CA LEU A 325 14.66 -12.78 14.57
C LEU A 325 15.17 -12.45 13.17
N ALA A 326 14.44 -12.88 12.14
CA ALA A 326 14.83 -12.62 10.75
C ALA A 326 14.84 -11.13 10.43
N ALA A 327 13.89 -10.35 10.98
CA ALA A 327 13.82 -8.90 10.76
C ALA A 327 15.11 -8.15 11.15
N ARG A 328 15.94 -8.71 12.06
CA ARG A 328 17.23 -8.13 12.45
C ARG A 328 18.26 -8.12 11.32
N ALA A 329 18.05 -8.90 10.26
CA ALA A 329 18.91 -8.93 9.08
C ALA A 329 18.53 -7.87 8.01
N ALA A 330 17.49 -7.07 8.24
CA ALA A 330 17.10 -5.99 7.34
C ALA A 330 18.19 -4.91 7.26
N ASP A 331 18.53 -4.49 6.03
CA ASP A 331 19.68 -3.62 5.72
C ASP A 331 19.27 -2.19 5.30
N GLY A 332 18.14 -1.68 5.82
CA GLY A 332 17.69 -0.30 5.63
C GLY A 332 17.00 -0.01 4.30
N ARG A 333 17.02 -0.93 3.32
CA ARG A 333 16.33 -0.77 2.01
C ARG A 333 14.82 -1.04 2.06
N ASN A 334 14.17 -0.71 3.17
CA ASN A 334 12.79 -1.05 3.48
C ASN A 334 12.43 -2.53 3.15
N ASN A 335 13.28 -3.47 3.56
CA ASN A 335 13.09 -4.91 3.35
C ASN A 335 12.74 -5.68 4.64
N THR A 336 12.39 -4.97 5.72
CA THR A 336 11.97 -5.58 6.99
C THR A 336 10.80 -6.54 6.80
N SER A 337 9.83 -6.18 5.96
CA SER A 337 8.67 -7.01 5.61
C SER A 337 9.10 -8.34 4.98
N PHE A 338 10.09 -8.29 4.08
CA PHE A 338 10.64 -9.48 3.43
C PHE A 338 11.22 -10.46 4.46
N PHE A 339 12.05 -9.96 5.36
CA PHE A 339 12.64 -10.79 6.39
C PHE A 339 11.60 -11.29 7.41
N ARG A 340 10.62 -10.46 7.80
CA ARG A 340 9.51 -10.90 8.67
C ARG A 340 8.72 -12.04 8.05
N ILE A 341 8.41 -11.95 6.75
CA ILE A 341 7.71 -13.01 6.03
C ILE A 341 8.57 -14.28 5.96
N LEU A 342 9.85 -14.16 5.60
CA LEU A 342 10.76 -15.31 5.51
C LEU A 342 10.93 -16.01 6.87
N GLY A 343 11.16 -15.24 7.93
CA GLY A 343 11.27 -15.76 9.28
C GLY A 343 9.97 -16.33 9.81
N GLY A 344 8.83 -15.69 9.52
CA GLY A 344 7.51 -16.19 9.86
C GLY A 344 7.18 -17.52 9.18
N MET A 345 7.57 -17.69 7.91
CA MET A 345 7.47 -18.97 7.20
C MET A 345 8.33 -20.06 7.86
N ALA A 346 9.59 -19.76 8.19
CA ALA A 346 10.46 -20.71 8.89
C ALA A 346 9.87 -21.10 10.25
N GLY A 347 9.34 -20.14 11.00
CA GLY A 347 8.62 -20.38 12.24
C GLY A 347 7.35 -21.21 12.05
N ALA A 348 6.62 -21.03 10.94
CA ALA A 348 5.41 -21.81 10.63
C ALA A 348 5.72 -23.28 10.37
N LEU A 349 6.87 -23.59 9.73
CA LEU A 349 7.33 -24.97 9.54
C LEU A 349 7.54 -25.72 10.86
N LEU A 350 7.82 -24.99 11.95
CA LEU A 350 7.95 -25.55 13.30
C LEU A 350 6.64 -25.50 14.09
N GLN A 351 5.84 -24.44 13.92
CA GLN A 351 4.58 -24.23 14.64
C GLN A 351 3.47 -25.19 14.19
N ILE A 352 3.35 -25.45 12.89
CA ILE A 352 2.28 -26.28 12.33
C ILE A 352 2.32 -27.72 12.88
N PRO A 353 3.48 -28.41 12.93
CA PRO A 353 3.58 -29.73 13.58
C PRO A 353 3.10 -29.74 15.04
N LEU A 354 3.33 -28.66 15.79
CA LEU A 354 2.86 -28.56 17.18
C LEU A 354 1.33 -28.46 17.26
N TRP A 355 0.71 -27.69 16.36
CA TRP A 355 -0.76 -27.66 16.26
C TRP A 355 -1.31 -29.03 15.87
N LEU A 356 -0.69 -29.73 14.93
CA LEU A 356 -1.11 -31.07 14.52
C LEU A 356 -0.94 -32.10 15.65
N ALA A 357 0.17 -32.05 16.38
CA ALA A 357 0.39 -32.91 17.53
C ALA A 357 -0.63 -32.63 18.65
N ALA A 358 -0.95 -31.36 18.92
CA ALA A 358 -1.98 -30.99 19.89
C ALA A 358 -3.38 -31.45 19.46
N LEU A 359 -3.71 -31.32 18.17
CA LEU A 359 -4.96 -31.84 17.60
C LEU A 359 -5.06 -33.37 17.70
N TYR A 360 -3.95 -34.08 17.60
CA TYR A 360 -3.91 -35.54 17.73
C TYR A 360 -3.99 -36.01 19.19
N LEU A 361 -3.20 -35.40 20.09
CA LEU A 361 -3.08 -35.82 21.49
C LEU A 361 -4.24 -35.33 22.36
N ALA A 362 -4.76 -34.13 22.09
CA ALA A 362 -5.83 -33.50 22.86
C ALA A 362 -6.73 -32.68 21.92
N PRO A 363 -7.60 -33.33 21.13
CA PRO A 363 -8.32 -32.70 20.02
C PRO A 363 -9.07 -31.42 20.39
N LEU A 364 -9.71 -31.39 21.56
CA LEU A 364 -10.43 -30.21 22.05
C LEU A 364 -9.47 -29.05 22.35
N ALA A 365 -8.38 -29.31 23.08
CA ALA A 365 -7.38 -28.29 23.40
C ALA A 365 -6.63 -27.80 22.15
N GLY A 366 -6.24 -28.72 21.27
CA GLY A 366 -5.62 -28.39 19.98
C GLY A 366 -6.56 -27.57 19.08
N GLY A 367 -7.84 -27.93 19.04
CA GLY A 367 -8.87 -27.19 18.31
C GLY A 367 -9.06 -25.77 18.85
N LEU A 368 -9.15 -25.63 20.17
CA LEU A 368 -9.23 -24.31 20.83
C LEU A 368 -7.98 -23.46 20.58
N TRP A 369 -6.79 -24.06 20.60
CA TRP A 369 -5.54 -23.35 20.31
C TRP A 369 -5.49 -22.84 18.87
N LEU A 370 -5.85 -23.67 17.88
CA LEU A 370 -5.91 -23.25 16.48
C LEU A 370 -6.99 -22.19 16.24
N ALA A 371 -8.17 -22.35 16.85
CA ALA A 371 -9.23 -21.37 16.78
C ALA A 371 -8.78 -20.02 17.38
N ALA A 372 -8.09 -20.04 18.52
CA ALA A 372 -7.52 -18.84 19.13
C ALA A 372 -6.46 -18.18 18.22
N ALA A 373 -5.60 -18.97 17.56
CA ALA A 373 -4.64 -18.45 16.59
C ALA A 373 -5.32 -17.73 15.42
N VAL A 374 -6.35 -18.35 14.84
CA VAL A 374 -7.11 -17.77 13.71
C VAL A 374 -7.88 -16.53 14.14
N LEU A 375 -8.57 -16.56 15.29
CA LEU A 375 -9.31 -15.42 15.83
C LEU A 375 -8.36 -14.25 16.12
N THR A 376 -7.21 -14.54 16.73
CA THR A 376 -6.19 -13.53 17.02
C THR A 376 -5.63 -12.92 15.74
N TRP A 377 -5.32 -13.74 14.73
CA TRP A 377 -4.86 -13.24 13.44
C TRP A 377 -5.91 -12.35 12.75
N ARG A 378 -7.19 -12.75 12.77
CA ARG A 378 -8.30 -11.97 12.21
C ARG A 378 -8.51 -10.65 12.94
N ALA A 379 -8.51 -10.69 14.28
CA ALA A 379 -8.71 -9.54 15.15
C ALA A 379 -7.46 -8.67 15.31
N TYR A 380 -6.29 -9.13 14.84
CA TYR A 380 -5.04 -8.39 14.96
C TYR A 380 -5.24 -6.99 14.37
N PRO A 381 -4.93 -5.94 15.16
CA PRO A 381 -5.23 -4.58 14.79
C PRO A 381 -4.44 -4.19 13.55
N GLU A 382 -5.03 -3.31 12.77
CA GLU A 382 -4.27 -2.78 11.66
C GLU A 382 -3.12 -1.90 12.16
N SER A 383 -1.96 -2.09 11.55
CA SER A 383 -0.79 -1.24 11.79
C SER A 383 -1.05 0.20 11.33
N ALA A 384 -1.09 1.12 12.29
CA ALA A 384 -1.13 2.55 12.00
C ALA A 384 0.20 3.03 11.37
N PRO A 385 0.13 4.05 10.50
CA PRO A 385 1.32 4.65 9.91
C PRO A 385 2.27 5.24 10.97
N LEU A 386 3.56 5.22 10.66
CA LEU A 386 4.58 5.94 11.41
C LEU A 386 5.01 7.18 10.62
N PRO A 387 5.13 8.36 11.26
CA PRO A 387 5.65 9.54 10.59
C PRO A 387 7.10 9.33 10.18
N LEU A 388 7.49 9.91 9.05
CA LEU A 388 8.89 10.07 8.67
C LEU A 388 9.54 11.10 9.61
N PRO A 389 10.85 10.94 9.92
CA PRO A 389 11.61 11.99 10.59
C PRO A 389 11.56 13.30 9.79
N GLU A 390 11.25 14.41 10.47
CA GLU A 390 11.12 15.74 9.81
C GLU A 390 12.47 16.44 9.61
N THR A 391 13.55 15.90 10.16
CA THR A 391 14.94 16.34 9.97
C THR A 391 15.80 15.17 9.50
N PRO A 392 16.76 15.41 8.57
CA PRO A 392 17.65 14.38 8.05
C PRO A 392 18.60 13.77 9.09
#